data_AF-V5FNX0-F1
#
_entry.id   AF-V5FNX0-F1
#
_cell.length_a   1.000
_cell.length_b   1.000
_cell.length_c   1.000
_cell.angle_alpha   90.00
_cell.angle_beta   90.00
_cell.angle_gamma   90.00
#
_symmetry.space_group_name_H-M   'P 1'
#
loop_
_entity.id
_entity.type
_entity.pdbx_description
1 polymer ?
#
loop_
_entity_poly.entity_id
_entity_poly.type
_entity_poly.pdbx_seq_one_letter_code
_entity_poly.pdbx_strand_id
1 'polypeptide(L)'
;MKFKTVKEGDFFRLTESGGITDLIVQESTSHINEFNVVGINSEKQVAYAIRHTRIDELRSWKRLDRLAQQLKKRGVAKFQVQFIQKEQ
;
A
#
# COMPACT_ATOMS: atom_id res chain seq x y z
N MET A 1 9.92 -11.15 -8.78
CA MET A 1 9.57 -10.33 -7.60
C MET A 1 8.63 -11.13 -6.71
N LYS A 2 8.86 -11.22 -5.39
CA LYS A 2 8.00 -11.96 -4.44
C LYS A 2 6.92 -11.04 -3.89
N PHE A 3 5.69 -11.53 -3.74
CA PHE A 3 4.60 -10.78 -3.12
C PHE A 3 4.31 -11.33 -1.73
N LYS A 4 4.16 -10.44 -0.74
CA LYS A 4 3.85 -10.79 0.65
C LYS A 4 2.76 -9.88 1.19
N THR A 5 1.79 -10.47 1.87
CA THR A 5 0.80 -9.72 2.64
C THR A 5 1.26 -9.59 4.09
N VAL A 6 1.19 -8.39 4.65
CA VAL A 6 1.63 -8.09 6.02
C VAL A 6 0.56 -7.34 6.79
N LYS A 7 0.59 -7.43 8.12
CA LYS A 7 -0.29 -6.61 8.96
C LYS A 7 0.10 -5.14 8.81
N GLU A 8 -0.86 -4.25 8.99
CA GLU A 8 -0.66 -2.80 8.89
C GLU A 8 0.49 -2.30 9.78
N GLY A 9 0.56 -2.75 11.03
CA GLY A 9 1.63 -2.35 11.95
C GLY A 9 3.02 -2.80 11.48
N ASP A 10 3.13 -4.02 10.94
CA ASP A 10 4.39 -4.54 10.42
C ASP A 10 4.80 -3.82 9.14
N PHE A 11 3.83 -3.46 8.29
CA PHE A 11 4.08 -2.63 7.12
C PHE A 11 4.68 -1.29 7.50
N PHE A 12 4.08 -0.57 8.46
CA PHE A 12 4.60 0.74 8.86
C PHE A 12 5.97 0.64 9.55
N ARG A 13 6.23 -0.41 10.33
CA ARG A 13 7.59 -0.68 10.84
C ARG A 13 8.60 -0.90 9.73
N LEU A 14 8.22 -1.60 8.65
CA LEU A 14 9.08 -1.76 7.48
C LEU A 14 9.33 -0.43 6.78
N THR A 15 8.32 0.43 6.66
CA THR A 15 8.49 1.80 6.13
C THR A 15 9.45 2.62 6.99
N GLU A 16 9.24 2.64 8.31
CA GLU A 16 10.02 3.43 9.27
C GLU A 16 11.49 2.98 9.33
N SER A 17 11.77 1.69 9.14
CA SER A 17 13.12 1.12 9.12
C SER A 17 13.84 1.22 7.77
N GLY A 18 13.23 1.88 6.77
CA GLY A 18 13.80 1.98 5.42
C GLY A 18 13.68 0.68 4.60
N GLY A 19 12.91 -0.29 5.08
CA GLY A 19 12.64 -1.56 4.40
C GLY A 19 11.68 -1.45 3.21
N ILE A 20 11.09 -0.27 2.97
CA ILE A 20 10.28 0.04 1.79
C ILE A 20 10.95 1.22 1.06
N THR A 21 11.40 0.97 -0.17
CA THR A 21 12.06 1.96 -1.04
C THR A 21 11.04 2.79 -1.81
N ASP A 22 9.92 2.18 -2.22
CA ASP A 22 8.88 2.80 -3.03
C ASP A 22 7.50 2.43 -2.50
N LEU A 23 6.58 3.39 -2.47
CA LEU A 23 5.21 3.17 -2.01
C LEU A 23 4.22 3.52 -3.12
N ILE A 24 3.36 2.56 -3.44
CA ILE A 24 2.34 2.64 -4.47
C ILE A 24 0.98 2.48 -3.81
N VAL A 25 0.08 3.41 -4.13
CA VAL A 25 -1.33 3.36 -3.79
C VAL A 25 -2.08 2.98 -5.06
N GLN A 26 -2.56 1.75 -5.12
CA GLN A 26 -3.20 1.18 -6.29
C GLN A 26 -4.71 1.18 -6.11
N GLU A 27 -5.47 1.70 -7.06
CA GLU A 27 -6.93 1.60 -7.05
C GLU A 27 -7.37 0.13 -7.15
N SER A 28 -8.47 -0.22 -6.48
CA SER A 28 -9.07 -1.54 -6.47
C SER A 28 -9.78 -1.83 -7.78
N THR A 29 -9.56 -3.02 -8.33
CA THR A 29 -10.27 -3.51 -9.53
C THR A 29 -11.77 -3.68 -9.30
N SER A 30 -12.14 -3.97 -8.06
CA SER A 30 -13.52 -4.30 -7.68
C SER A 30 -14.33 -3.07 -7.29
N HIS A 31 -13.66 -2.02 -6.78
CA HIS A 31 -14.34 -0.87 -6.20
C HIS A 31 -13.66 0.45 -6.58
N ILE A 32 -14.39 1.31 -7.31
CA ILE A 32 -13.93 2.64 -7.69
C ILE A 32 -13.66 3.48 -6.43
N ASN A 33 -12.59 4.27 -6.43
CA ASN A 33 -12.15 5.08 -5.30
C ASN A 33 -11.73 4.29 -4.04
N GLU A 34 -11.62 2.96 -4.12
CA GLU A 34 -10.96 2.20 -3.09
C GLU A 34 -9.52 1.92 -3.48
N PHE A 35 -8.59 2.05 -2.54
CA PHE A 35 -7.16 1.92 -2.82
C PHE A 35 -6.50 0.93 -1.88
N ASN A 36 -5.62 0.09 -2.43
CA ASN A 36 -4.70 -0.76 -1.70
C ASN A 36 -3.33 -0.09 -1.61
N VAL A 37 -2.60 -0.37 -0.53
CA VAL A 37 -1.24 0.14 -0.32
C VAL A 37 -0.24 -0.99 -0.54
N VAL A 38 0.73 -0.74 -1.41
CA VAL A 38 1.82 -1.65 -1.74
C VAL A 38 3.15 -0.94 -1.52
N GLY A 39 4.00 -1.52 -0.68
CA GLY A 39 5.38 -1.09 -0.46
C GLY A 39 6.33 -2.02 -1.21
N ILE A 40 7.29 -1.48 -1.93
CA ILE A 40 8.30 -2.23 -2.66
C ILE A 40 9.63 -2.10 -1.92
N ASN A 41 10.34 -3.22 -1.79
CA ASN A 41 11.75 -3.25 -1.49
C ASN A 41 12.51 -3.71 -2.73
N SER A 42 13.10 -2.76 -3.44
CA SER A 42 13.80 -3.01 -4.70
C SER A 42 15.06 -3.88 -4.52
N GLU A 43 15.75 -3.75 -3.38
CA GLU A 43 16.95 -4.54 -3.08
C GLU A 43 16.62 -6.03 -2.88
N LYS A 44 15.56 -6.31 -2.11
CA LYS A 44 15.12 -7.67 -1.80
C LYS A 44 14.18 -8.26 -2.84
N GLN A 45 13.77 -7.47 -3.83
CA GLN A 45 12.81 -7.86 -4.87
C GLN A 45 11.49 -8.38 -4.25
N VAL A 46 11.00 -7.70 -3.21
CA VAL A 46 9.75 -8.03 -2.49
C VAL A 46 8.76 -6.88 -2.55
N ALA A 47 7.52 -7.18 -2.88
CA ALA A 47 6.37 -6.31 -2.66
C ALA A 47 5.62 -6.74 -1.40
N TYR A 48 5.27 -5.77 -0.58
CA TYR A 48 4.50 -5.90 0.65
C TYR A 48 3.14 -5.23 0.44
N ALA A 49 2.05 -5.95 0.61
CA ALA A 49 0.71 -5.38 0.63
C ALA A 49 0.10 -5.47 2.02
N ILE A 50 -0.70 -4.49 2.40
CA ILE A 50 -1.36 -4.49 3.70
C ILE A 50 -2.59 -5.39 3.62
N ARG A 51 -2.68 -6.38 4.52
CA ARG A 51 -3.89 -7.19 4.72
C ARG A 51 -4.68 -6.76 5.95
N HIS A 52 -5.96 -7.10 5.97
CA HIS A 52 -6.77 -7.04 7.17
C HIS A 52 -6.25 -8.00 8.25
N THR A 53 -6.48 -7.65 9.52
CA THR A 53 -5.98 -8.44 10.65
C THR A 53 -6.76 -9.74 10.86
N ARG A 54 -8.06 -9.74 10.55
CA ARG A 54 -9.01 -10.84 10.85
C ARG A 54 -9.48 -11.62 9.62
N ILE A 55 -9.39 -11.01 8.44
CA ILE A 55 -9.77 -11.64 7.17
C ILE A 55 -8.53 -11.63 6.28
N ASP A 56 -8.34 -12.69 5.50
CA ASP A 56 -7.17 -12.83 4.62
C ASP A 56 -7.36 -12.08 3.30
N GLU A 57 -7.75 -10.81 3.42
CA GLU A 57 -8.02 -9.92 2.29
C GLU A 57 -7.13 -8.68 2.38
N LEU A 58 -6.82 -8.12 1.21
CA LEU A 58 -6.08 -6.87 1.12
C LEU A 58 -6.90 -5.74 1.71
N ARG A 59 -6.27 -4.90 2.52
CA ARG A 59 -6.92 -3.73 3.08
C ARG A 59 -7.12 -2.69 2.00
N SER A 60 -8.35 -2.20 1.91
CA SER A 60 -8.70 -1.07 1.06
C SER A 60 -8.99 0.19 1.88
N TRP A 61 -8.65 1.34 1.30
CA TRP A 61 -8.99 2.66 1.82
C TRP A 61 -9.91 3.35 0.82
N LYS A 62 -11.08 3.80 1.28
CA LYS A 62 -12.12 4.44 0.42
C LYS A 62 -11.80 5.87 -0.05
N ARG A 63 -10.70 6.46 0.44
CA ARG A 63 -10.40 7.88 0.29
C ARG A 63 -8.90 8.13 0.28
N LEU A 64 -8.41 8.63 -0.86
CA LEU A 64 -7.00 8.93 -1.06
C LEU A 64 -6.48 10.03 -0.12
N ASP A 65 -7.29 11.05 0.17
CA ASP A 65 -6.92 12.16 1.05
C ASP A 65 -6.69 11.70 2.50
N ARG A 66 -7.56 10.83 3.01
CA ARG A 66 -7.40 10.24 4.35
C ARG A 66 -6.20 9.32 4.40
N LEU A 67 -5.97 8.54 3.33
CA LEU A 67 -4.80 7.69 3.21
C LEU A 67 -3.51 8.53 3.19
N ALA A 68 -3.46 9.61 2.40
CA ALA A 68 -2.32 10.51 2.34
C ALA A 68 -1.99 11.12 3.71
N GLN A 69 -3.00 11.54 4.48
CA GLN A 69 -2.81 12.02 5.86
C GLN A 69 -2.24 10.94 6.78
N GLN A 70 -2.71 9.69 6.67
CA GLN A 70 -2.19 8.57 7.47
C GLN A 70 -0.73 8.26 7.12
N LEU A 71 -0.41 8.18 5.82
CA LEU A 71 0.95 7.95 5.33
C LEU A 71 1.90 9.06 5.80
N LYS A 72 1.48 10.33 5.71
CA LYS A 72 2.26 11.47 6.18
C LYS A 72 2.55 11.42 7.69
N LYS A 73 1.55 11.05 8.50
CA LYS A 73 1.73 10.87 9.97
C LYS A 73 2.73 9.75 10.31
N ARG A 74 2.95 8.81 9.40
CA ARG A 74 3.87 7.67 9.52
C ARG A 74 5.24 7.93 8.88
N GLY A 75 5.54 9.18 8.51
CA GLY A 75 6.84 9.57 7.96
C GLY A 75 7.03 9.26 6.47
N VAL A 76 5.98 8.85 5.75
CA VAL A 76 6.06 8.65 4.29
C VAL A 76 6.15 10.03 3.61
N ALA A 77 7.29 10.32 2.99
CA ALA A 77 7.54 11.59 2.32
C ALA A 77 6.89 11.69 0.93
N LYS A 78 6.82 10.58 0.19
CA LYS A 78 6.26 10.51 -1.15
C LYS A 78 5.65 9.13 -1.41
N PHE A 79 4.66 9.09 -2.28
CA PHE A 79 4.08 7.86 -2.80
C PHE A 79 3.51 8.09 -4.20
N GLN A 80 3.37 7.03 -4.97
CA GLN A 80 2.76 7.03 -6.29
C GLN A 80 1.31 6.58 -6.18
N VAL A 81 0.44 7.12 -7.03
CA VAL A 81 -0.96 6.68 -7.16
C VAL A 81 -1.14 6.07 -8.54
N GLN A 82 -1.71 4.87 -8.59
CA GLN A 82 -2.05 4.19 -9.82
C GLN A 82 -3.55 3.96 -9.87
N PHE A 83 -4.22 4.64 -10.79
CA PHE A 83 -5.61 4.40 -11.11
C PHE A 83 -5.72 3.25 -12.10
N ILE A 84 -6.81 2.49 -12.02
CA ILE A 84 -7.03 1.43 -12.99
C ILE A 84 -7.61 2.05 -14.26
N GLN A 85 -6.90 1.91 -15.37
CA GLN A 85 -7.49 2.14 -16.68
C GLN A 85 -8.48 1.01 -16.94
N LYS A 86 -9.78 1.30 -16.86
CA LYS A 86 -10.76 0.45 -17.54
C LYS A 86 -10.65 0.77 -19.02
N GLU A 87 -10.18 -0.20 -19.81
CA GLU A 87 -10.37 -0.15 -21.26
C GLU A 87 -11.88 -0.01 -21.50
N GLN A 88 -12.26 1.06 -22.20
CA GLN A 88 -13.66 1.34 -22.58
C GLN A 88 -14.07 0.48 -23.76
#